data_AF-A0A9D0Z306-F1
#
_entry.id   AF-A0A9D0Z306-F1
#
_cell.length_a   1.000
_cell.length_b   1.000
_cell.length_c   1.000
_cell.angle_alpha   90.00
_cell.angle_beta   90.00
_cell.angle_gamma   90.00
#
_symmetry.space_group_name_H-M   'P 1'
#
loop_
_entity.id
_entity.type
_entity.pdbx_description
1 polymer ?
#
loop_
_entity_poly.entity_id
_entity_poly.type
_entity_poly.pdbx_seq_one_letter_code
_entity_poly.pdbx_strand_id
1 'polypeptide(L)'
;MEKGRKNVLMICPGFFGYREAIAREIENLGFSVDVYDERLEGGFWAKAMIRLNCRLYYPVIEKYYRRIVAENRHKDYGYIFVVKGEAITPRVMQQLRQTWPRAEFVLYLWDSVKNVPQGQTRLGWYDRVLTFDPEDAKAYGLQFRPLFFSREFSGIPSGGEDTYAVAFIGTAHSIRPRVIHQLTQQCQSLGKKIFAYQYCPYPAVYWKGVLTNRNFRYLKPSQVHYTPLSKEEIREIYSKSSCVLDVEHVQQTGLTMRTIELVGMGKKIITTNFRVREYDFYDPNNIYILDKDEPWLDPAFLEAQYRPIPGEIRQRYSIEAFVRDIFNVRERYEN
;
A
#
# COMPACT_ATOMS: atom_id res chain seq x y z
N MET A 1 31.01 1.46 -2.70
CA MET A 1 30.02 2.40 -3.27
C MET A 1 30.63 3.79 -3.15
N GLU A 2 30.73 4.56 -4.24
CA GLU A 2 31.20 5.95 -4.20
C GLU A 2 30.36 6.80 -3.25
N LYS A 3 31.01 7.73 -2.52
CA LYS A 3 30.39 8.54 -1.47
C LYS A 3 29.12 9.30 -1.91
N GLY A 4 28.96 9.66 -3.18
CA GLY A 4 27.78 10.37 -3.71
C GLY A 4 26.53 9.48 -3.91
N ARG A 5 26.69 8.16 -4.07
CA ARG A 5 25.55 7.23 -4.29
C ARG A 5 24.71 6.96 -3.04
N LYS A 6 25.06 7.51 -1.88
CA LYS A 6 24.43 7.19 -0.60
C LYS A 6 23.39 8.18 -0.12
N ASN A 7 23.29 9.38 -0.71
CA ASN A 7 22.27 10.34 -0.32
C ASN A 7 21.02 10.19 -1.20
N VAL A 8 19.85 10.22 -0.59
CA VAL A 8 18.55 10.09 -1.25
C VAL A 8 17.67 11.28 -0.90
N LEU A 9 17.15 11.98 -1.90
CA LEU A 9 16.03 12.90 -1.71
C LEU A 9 14.73 12.12 -1.95
N MET A 10 14.00 11.83 -0.88
CA MET A 10 12.73 11.09 -0.94
C MET A 10 11.55 12.07 -0.94
N ILE A 11 10.77 12.06 -2.02
CA ILE A 11 9.55 12.82 -2.16
C ILE A 11 8.38 11.85 -2.09
N CYS A 12 7.68 11.81 -0.96
CA CYS A 12 6.65 10.81 -0.70
C CYS A 12 5.51 11.42 0.12
N PRO A 13 4.24 11.26 -0.30
CA PRO A 13 3.14 11.73 0.51
C PRO A 13 3.08 10.99 1.86
N GLY A 14 2.67 11.66 2.93
CA GLY A 14 2.38 10.96 4.19
C GLY A 14 1.12 10.10 4.07
N PHE A 15 1.23 8.78 4.24
CA PHE A 15 0.08 7.87 4.35
C PHE A 15 0.42 6.63 5.21
N PHE A 16 -0.43 6.38 6.22
CA PHE A 16 -0.39 5.19 7.08
C PHE A 16 1.00 4.82 7.65
N GLY A 17 1.87 5.81 7.90
CA GLY A 17 3.22 5.59 8.43
C GLY A 17 4.19 4.86 7.49
N TYR A 18 3.82 4.59 6.23
CA TYR A 18 4.69 3.88 5.29
C TYR A 18 5.82 4.77 4.78
N ARG A 19 5.61 6.09 4.69
CA ARG A 19 6.67 7.05 4.34
C ARG A 19 7.83 6.93 5.33
N GLU A 20 7.53 6.95 6.62
CA GLU A 20 8.51 6.86 7.69
C GLU A 20 9.11 5.45 7.80
N ALA A 21 8.36 4.40 7.45
CA ALA A 21 8.88 3.03 7.39
C ALA A 21 9.89 2.85 6.25
N ILE A 22 9.56 3.36 5.06
CA ILE A 22 10.45 3.33 3.89
C ILE A 22 11.72 4.12 4.21
N ALA A 23 11.60 5.37 4.69
CA ALA A 23 12.76 6.21 5.01
C ALA A 23 13.72 5.52 5.99
N ARG A 24 13.19 4.93 7.08
CA ARG A 24 14.00 4.16 8.03
C ARG A 24 14.69 2.96 7.38
N GLU A 25 14.03 2.29 6.45
CA GLU A 25 14.64 1.16 5.75
C GLU A 25 15.73 1.59 4.76
N ILE A 26 15.58 2.76 4.14
CA ILE A 26 16.64 3.40 3.33
C ILE A 26 17.88 3.64 4.21
N GLU A 27 17.70 4.18 5.41
CA GLU A 27 18.78 4.40 6.38
C GLU A 27 19.42 3.08 6.84
N ASN A 28 18.62 2.05 7.11
CA ASN A 28 19.11 0.73 7.51
C ASN A 28 20.03 0.09 6.44
N LEU A 29 19.79 0.37 5.15
CA LEU A 29 20.66 -0.07 4.06
C LEU A 29 21.92 0.80 3.88
N GLY A 30 22.14 1.78 4.76
CA GLY A 30 23.35 2.59 4.84
C GLY A 30 23.35 3.82 3.93
N PHE A 31 22.17 4.29 3.52
CA PHE A 31 21.95 5.56 2.84
C PHE A 31 21.63 6.66 3.87
N SER A 32 21.77 7.92 3.46
CA SER A 32 21.21 9.09 4.15
C SER A 32 20.00 9.56 3.36
N VAL A 33 18.88 9.86 4.02
CA VAL A 33 17.64 10.23 3.36
C VAL A 33 17.10 11.55 3.89
N ASP A 34 16.73 12.45 2.97
CA ASP A 34 15.95 13.64 3.28
C ASP A 34 14.53 13.45 2.75
N VAL A 35 13.54 13.53 3.63
CA VAL A 35 12.14 13.20 3.31
C VAL A 35 11.29 14.46 3.22
N TYR A 36 10.57 14.62 2.11
CA TYR A 36 9.64 15.71 1.88
C TYR A 36 8.27 15.18 1.43
N ASP A 37 7.19 15.84 1.89
CA ASP A 37 5.84 15.52 1.42
C ASP A 37 5.65 16.01 -0.01
N GLU A 38 5.16 15.10 -0.86
CA GLU A 38 4.92 15.42 -2.26
C GLU A 38 3.87 16.54 -2.44
N ARG A 39 2.81 16.54 -1.63
CA ARG A 39 1.61 17.35 -1.87
C ARG A 39 1.60 18.66 -1.09
N LEU A 40 2.76 19.10 -0.59
CA LEU A 40 2.89 20.11 0.45
C LEU A 40 2.20 19.62 1.75
N GLU A 41 2.59 20.13 2.92
CA GLU A 41 1.82 19.90 4.17
C GLU A 41 0.47 20.67 4.16
N GLY A 42 -0.14 20.82 2.98
CA GLY A 42 -1.37 21.53 2.75
C GLY A 42 -2.60 20.72 3.16
N GLY A 43 -3.63 21.44 3.60
CA GLY A 43 -4.93 20.85 3.94
C GLY A 43 -5.66 20.26 2.72
N PHE A 44 -6.93 19.88 2.94
CA PHE A 44 -7.80 19.23 1.95
C PHE A 44 -7.76 19.89 0.54
N TRP A 45 -7.78 21.22 0.47
CA TRP A 45 -7.78 21.97 -0.78
C TRP A 45 -6.50 21.80 -1.61
N ALA A 46 -5.32 21.77 -0.99
CA ALA A 46 -4.07 21.54 -1.70
C ALA A 46 -4.07 20.16 -2.37
N LYS A 47 -4.50 19.13 -1.62
CA LYS A 47 -4.63 17.76 -2.12
C LYS A 47 -5.62 17.67 -3.29
N ALA A 48 -6.76 18.38 -3.20
CA ALA A 48 -7.76 18.41 -4.27
C ALA A 48 -7.22 19.10 -5.54
N MET A 49 -6.55 20.25 -5.41
CA MET A 49 -6.01 21.00 -6.54
C MET A 49 -4.90 20.23 -7.27
N ILE A 50 -4.04 19.52 -6.54
CA ILE A 50 -3.03 18.64 -7.12
C ILE A 50 -3.69 17.48 -7.87
N ARG A 51 -4.69 16.83 -7.26
CA ARG A 51 -5.41 15.71 -7.87
C ARG A 51 -6.17 16.11 -9.13
N LEU A 52 -6.68 17.34 -9.19
CA LEU A 52 -7.32 17.91 -10.39
C LEU A 52 -6.31 18.50 -11.39
N ASN A 53 -5.01 18.44 -11.07
CA ASN A 53 -3.94 19.01 -11.87
C ASN A 53 -4.19 20.49 -12.24
N CYS A 54 -4.68 21.26 -11.27
CA CYS A 54 -5.00 22.66 -11.50
C CYS A 54 -3.72 23.49 -11.73
N ARG A 55 -3.51 23.92 -12.97
CA ARG A 55 -2.33 24.72 -13.38
C ARG A 55 -2.16 26.02 -12.59
N LEU A 56 -3.26 26.60 -12.09
CA LEU A 56 -3.20 27.79 -11.23
C LEU A 56 -2.48 27.53 -9.90
N TYR A 57 -2.38 26.27 -9.47
CA TYR A 57 -1.68 25.88 -8.24
C TYR A 57 -0.18 25.61 -8.46
N TYR A 58 0.29 25.55 -9.72
CA TYR A 58 1.69 25.26 -10.04
C TYR A 58 2.68 26.24 -9.39
N PRO A 59 2.43 27.57 -9.33
CA PRO A 59 3.36 28.49 -8.66
C PRO A 59 3.58 28.18 -7.18
N VAL A 60 2.56 27.65 -6.49
CA VAL A 60 2.66 27.26 -5.07
C VAL A 60 3.53 26.01 -4.93
N ILE A 61 3.31 25.01 -5.78
CA ILE A 61 4.12 23.80 -5.86
C ILE A 61 5.58 24.18 -6.18
N GLU A 62 5.80 24.97 -7.23
CA GLU A 62 7.14 25.41 -7.65
C GLU A 62 7.88 26.18 -6.57
N LYS A 63 7.20 27.04 -5.80
CA LYS A 63 7.79 27.75 -4.66
C LYS A 63 8.26 26.78 -3.58
N TYR A 64 7.48 25.75 -3.28
CA TYR A 64 7.84 24.73 -2.30
C TYR A 64 9.06 23.91 -2.72
N TYR A 65 9.07 23.40 -3.95
CA TYR A 65 10.23 22.66 -4.45
C TYR A 65 11.48 23.53 -4.59
N ARG A 66 11.33 24.84 -4.87
CA ARG A 66 12.46 25.77 -4.82
C ARG A 66 13.06 25.89 -3.43
N ARG A 67 12.23 25.85 -2.38
CA ARG A 67 12.72 25.82 -1.00
C ARG A 67 13.49 24.54 -0.70
N ILE A 68 12.96 23.37 -1.10
CA ILE A 68 13.66 22.07 -0.95
C ILE A 68 15.03 22.10 -1.63
N VAL A 69 15.08 22.62 -2.87
CA VAL A 69 16.32 22.76 -3.62
C VAL A 69 17.28 23.71 -2.90
N ALA A 70 16.81 24.87 -2.42
CA ALA A 70 17.67 25.82 -1.71
C ALA A 70 18.25 25.24 -0.41
N GLU A 71 17.45 24.51 0.37
CA GLU A 71 17.85 23.85 1.61
C GLU A 71 18.93 22.78 1.36
N ASN A 72 18.84 22.03 0.26
CA ASN A 72 19.69 20.86 0.02
C ASN A 72 20.71 21.01 -1.10
N ARG A 73 20.87 22.20 -1.69
CA ARG A 73 21.77 22.44 -2.84
C ARG A 73 23.23 22.04 -2.58
N HIS A 74 23.64 22.03 -1.32
CA HIS A 74 24.99 21.67 -0.88
C HIS A 74 25.21 20.15 -0.79
N LYS A 75 24.16 19.34 -0.88
CA LYS A 75 24.22 17.87 -0.85
C LYS A 75 24.29 17.33 -2.27
N ASP A 76 25.09 16.28 -2.45
CA ASP A 76 25.13 15.48 -3.68
C ASP A 76 24.22 14.27 -3.51
N TYR A 77 23.04 14.31 -4.13
CA TYR A 77 22.11 13.18 -4.12
C TYR A 77 22.48 12.17 -5.21
N GLY A 78 22.60 10.91 -4.81
CA GLY A 78 22.72 9.79 -5.74
C GLY A 78 21.37 9.39 -6.33
N TYR A 79 20.29 9.62 -5.57
CA TYR A 79 18.93 9.27 -5.97
C TYR A 79 17.94 10.37 -5.63
N ILE A 80 17.04 10.64 -6.56
CA ILE A 80 15.78 11.37 -6.31
C ILE A 80 14.67 10.33 -6.38
N PHE A 81 14.17 9.89 -5.22
CA PHE A 81 13.17 8.84 -5.12
C PHE A 81 11.79 9.45 -4.90
N VAL A 82 10.89 9.27 -5.86
CA VAL A 82 9.53 9.81 -5.83
C VAL A 82 8.54 8.67 -5.67
N VAL A 83 7.63 8.80 -4.71
CA VAL A 83 6.49 7.91 -4.55
C VAL A 83 5.23 8.63 -5.05
N LYS A 84 4.46 7.95 -5.90
CA LYS A 84 3.23 8.43 -6.55
C LYS A 84 3.40 9.46 -7.67
N GLY A 85 4.10 10.57 -7.45
CA GLY A 85 4.46 11.52 -8.53
C GLY A 85 3.32 12.38 -9.11
N GLU A 86 2.24 12.63 -8.35
CA GLU A 86 1.11 13.49 -8.71
C GLU A 86 1.38 15.02 -8.63
N ALA A 87 2.28 15.52 -7.79
CA ALA A 87 2.46 16.97 -7.61
C ALA A 87 3.59 17.57 -8.46
N ILE A 88 4.57 16.77 -8.87
CA ILE A 88 5.74 17.26 -9.60
C ILE A 88 5.31 17.84 -10.96
N THR A 89 5.62 19.12 -11.19
CA THR A 89 5.37 19.81 -12.46
C THR A 89 6.58 19.68 -13.39
N PRO A 90 6.44 19.94 -14.71
CA PRO A 90 7.58 19.92 -15.64
C PRO A 90 8.73 20.85 -15.22
N ARG A 91 8.39 22.04 -14.69
CA ARG A 91 9.38 23.01 -14.23
C ARG A 91 10.11 22.54 -12.97
N VAL A 92 9.40 21.91 -12.04
CA VAL A 92 10.01 21.29 -10.86
C VAL A 92 10.97 20.20 -11.29
N MET A 93 10.53 19.29 -12.17
CA MET A 93 11.40 18.22 -12.66
C MET A 93 12.66 18.76 -13.33
N GLN A 94 12.53 19.77 -14.19
CA GLN A 94 13.67 20.44 -14.83
C GLN A 94 14.63 21.03 -13.78
N GLN A 95 14.09 21.70 -12.75
CA GLN A 95 14.90 22.28 -11.68
C GLN A 95 15.66 21.20 -10.89
N LEU A 96 15.01 20.08 -10.55
CA LEU A 96 15.64 18.97 -9.85
C LEU A 96 16.78 18.37 -10.68
N ARG A 97 16.54 18.08 -11.97
CA ARG A 97 17.54 17.55 -12.91
C ARG A 97 18.73 18.49 -13.10
N GLN A 98 18.50 19.80 -13.16
CA GLN A 98 19.57 20.80 -13.26
C GLN A 98 20.40 20.90 -11.96
N THR A 99 19.76 20.72 -10.81
CA THR A 99 20.43 20.81 -9.50
C THR A 99 21.28 19.56 -9.23
N TRP A 100 20.73 18.38 -9.52
CA TRP A 100 21.38 17.09 -9.27
C TRP A 100 21.46 16.26 -10.57
N PRO A 101 22.29 16.67 -11.54
CA PRO A 101 22.35 16.05 -12.87
C PRO A 101 22.92 14.63 -12.87
N ARG A 102 23.60 14.21 -11.80
CA ARG A 102 24.15 12.86 -11.62
C ARG A 102 23.22 11.92 -10.87
N ALA A 103 22.14 12.44 -10.28
CA ALA A 103 21.20 11.63 -9.52
C ALA A 103 20.37 10.77 -10.47
N GLU A 104 20.08 9.54 -10.04
CA GLU A 104 19.10 8.67 -10.69
C GLU A 104 17.70 9.02 -10.15
N PHE A 105 16.78 9.33 -11.06
CA PHE A 105 15.39 9.68 -10.75
C PHE A 105 14.54 8.43 -10.83
N VAL A 106 14.05 7.97 -9.68
CA VAL A 106 13.27 6.73 -9.56
C VAL A 106 11.85 7.07 -9.13
N LEU A 107 10.86 6.63 -9.89
CA LEU A 107 9.44 6.72 -9.54
C LEU A 107 8.92 5.36 -9.10
N TYR A 108 8.32 5.28 -7.93
CA TYR A 108 7.45 4.16 -7.54
C TYR A 108 5.99 4.60 -7.54
N LEU A 109 5.22 4.01 -8.46
CA LEU A 109 3.78 4.20 -8.54
C LEU A 109 3.09 3.38 -7.45
N TRP A 110 2.61 4.06 -6.41
CA TRP A 110 1.80 3.47 -5.34
C TRP A 110 0.32 3.28 -5.74
N ASP A 111 -0.09 3.88 -6.84
CA ASP A 111 -1.45 3.88 -7.36
C ASP A 111 -1.39 3.69 -8.87
N SER A 112 -2.44 3.12 -9.47
CA SER A 112 -2.42 2.81 -10.91
C SER A 112 -2.20 4.09 -11.73
N VAL A 113 -1.56 4.00 -12.89
CA VAL A 113 -1.24 5.15 -13.77
C VAL A 113 -2.49 5.98 -14.08
N LYS A 114 -3.65 5.33 -14.26
CA LYS A 114 -4.95 5.98 -14.50
C LYS A 114 -5.40 6.91 -13.37
N ASN A 115 -4.92 6.69 -12.14
CA ASN A 115 -5.25 7.49 -10.96
C ASN A 115 -4.27 8.66 -10.76
N VAL A 116 -3.16 8.68 -11.49
CA VAL A 116 -2.16 9.76 -11.45
C VAL A 116 -2.48 10.78 -12.54
N PRO A 117 -2.66 12.08 -12.21
CA PRO A 117 -2.96 13.10 -13.22
C PRO A 117 -1.82 13.24 -14.22
N GLN A 118 -2.14 13.09 -15.52
CA GLN A 118 -1.15 13.02 -16.61
C GLN A 118 -0.09 11.92 -16.41
N GLY A 119 -0.43 10.83 -15.69
CA GLY A 119 0.51 9.79 -15.26
C GLY A 119 1.41 9.30 -16.40
N GLN A 120 0.82 8.97 -17.56
CA GLN A 120 1.56 8.49 -18.75
C GLN A 120 2.65 9.47 -19.23
N THR A 121 2.31 10.76 -19.34
CA THR A 121 3.27 11.79 -19.82
C THR A 121 4.44 11.97 -18.86
N ARG A 122 4.22 11.73 -17.56
CA ARG A 122 5.21 11.92 -16.51
C ARG A 122 6.19 10.75 -16.37
N LEU A 123 5.83 9.56 -16.85
CA LEU A 123 6.69 8.38 -16.73
C LEU A 123 8.07 8.63 -17.36
N GLY A 124 8.10 9.29 -18.53
CA GLY A 124 9.32 9.60 -19.26
C GLY A 124 10.24 10.64 -18.60
N TRP A 125 9.88 11.18 -17.44
CA TRP A 125 10.75 12.10 -16.69
C TRP A 125 11.76 11.39 -15.79
N TYR A 126 11.52 10.11 -15.50
CA TYR A 126 12.29 9.30 -14.57
C TYR A 126 13.18 8.33 -15.33
N ASP A 127 14.34 8.03 -14.75
CA ASP A 127 15.28 7.06 -15.31
C ASP A 127 14.74 5.63 -15.13
N ARG A 128 14.02 5.40 -14.02
CA ARG A 128 13.32 4.15 -13.74
C ARG A 128 11.94 4.41 -13.17
N VAL A 129 10.99 3.61 -13.62
CA VAL A 129 9.61 3.61 -13.13
C VAL A 129 9.25 2.19 -12.71
N LEU A 130 8.86 2.06 -11.46
CA LEU A 130 8.35 0.84 -10.86
C LEU A 130 6.86 1.01 -10.53
N THR A 131 6.09 -0.07 -10.62
CA THR A 131 4.65 -0.08 -10.29
C THR A 131 4.24 -1.35 -9.56
N PHE A 132 3.33 -1.21 -8.60
CA PHE A 132 2.69 -2.33 -7.92
C PHE A 132 1.60 -3.02 -8.75
N ASP A 133 1.20 -2.40 -9.86
CA ASP A 133 0.09 -2.83 -10.70
C ASP A 133 0.61 -3.64 -11.90
N PRO A 134 0.31 -4.95 -12.00
CA PRO A 134 0.82 -5.77 -13.09
C PRO A 134 0.26 -5.35 -14.46
N GLU A 135 -0.94 -4.75 -14.50
CA GLU A 135 -1.51 -4.25 -15.76
C GLU A 135 -0.73 -3.03 -16.26
N ASP A 136 -0.38 -2.10 -15.38
CA ASP A 136 0.42 -0.93 -15.75
C ASP A 136 1.83 -1.33 -16.18
N ALA A 137 2.43 -2.32 -15.49
CA ALA A 137 3.74 -2.84 -15.86
C ALA A 137 3.74 -3.36 -17.31
N LYS A 138 2.73 -4.15 -17.67
CA LYS A 138 2.58 -4.67 -19.04
C LYS A 138 2.22 -3.58 -20.05
N ALA A 139 1.28 -2.70 -19.72
CA ALA A 139 0.74 -1.70 -20.64
C ALA A 139 1.78 -0.62 -21.02
N TYR A 140 2.66 -0.25 -20.08
CA TYR A 140 3.63 0.84 -20.29
C TYR A 140 5.09 0.37 -20.24
N GLY A 141 5.35 -0.94 -20.17
CA GLY A 141 6.71 -1.50 -20.10
C GLY A 141 7.48 -1.12 -18.83
N LEU A 142 6.77 -0.98 -17.71
CA LEU A 142 7.35 -0.55 -16.42
C LEU A 142 7.87 -1.76 -15.63
N GLN A 143 8.76 -1.50 -14.67
CA GLN A 143 9.24 -2.54 -13.78
C GLN A 143 8.14 -2.91 -12.78
N PHE A 144 7.64 -4.15 -12.84
CA PHE A 144 6.71 -4.64 -11.84
C PHE A 144 7.42 -4.83 -10.50
N ARG A 145 6.94 -4.14 -9.46
CA ARG A 145 7.39 -4.30 -8.10
C ARG A 145 6.19 -4.29 -7.16
N PRO A 146 5.80 -5.44 -6.59
CA PRO A 146 4.73 -5.49 -5.60
C PRO A 146 4.99 -4.56 -4.42
N LEU A 147 3.90 -4.21 -3.74
CA LEU A 147 3.94 -3.62 -2.40
C LEU A 147 4.72 -4.52 -1.43
N PHE A 148 4.92 -4.03 -0.22
CA PHE A 148 5.74 -4.70 0.80
C PHE A 148 5.02 -4.82 2.13
N PHE A 149 5.48 -5.71 3.01
CA PHE A 149 5.12 -5.67 4.42
C PHE A 149 6.22 -4.96 5.23
N SER A 150 5.81 -4.10 6.15
CA SER A 150 6.71 -3.46 7.11
C SER A 150 7.26 -4.47 8.09
N ARG A 151 8.39 -4.14 8.75
CA ARG A 151 9.00 -5.01 9.78
C ARG A 151 8.02 -5.39 10.89
N GLU A 152 7.11 -4.49 11.26
CA GLU A 152 6.04 -4.75 12.23
C GLU A 152 5.01 -5.80 11.79
N PHE A 153 4.95 -6.18 10.52
CA PHE A 153 4.11 -7.26 9.99
C PHE A 153 4.96 -8.49 9.63
N SER A 154 6.25 -8.49 9.98
CA SER A 154 7.10 -9.67 9.86
C SER A 154 6.87 -10.63 11.04
N GLY A 155 6.99 -11.92 10.76
CA GLY A 155 6.95 -12.98 11.76
C GLY A 155 5.58 -13.62 11.89
N ILE A 156 5.59 -14.94 12.09
CA ILE A 156 4.39 -15.74 12.31
C ILE A 156 4.01 -15.58 13.78
N PRO A 157 2.78 -15.14 14.11
CA PRO A 157 2.34 -15.07 15.49
C PRO A 157 2.51 -16.42 16.20
N SER A 158 3.19 -16.41 17.34
CA SER A 158 3.49 -17.62 18.12
C SER A 158 2.23 -18.18 18.76
N GLY A 159 2.09 -19.51 18.67
CA GLY A 159 1.07 -20.39 19.27
C GLY A 159 0.16 -19.80 20.34
N GLY A 160 -1.10 -19.58 19.94
CA GLY A 160 -2.27 -19.43 20.79
C GLY A 160 -3.50 -19.86 19.99
N GLU A 161 -4.58 -20.26 20.65
CA GLU A 161 -5.84 -20.52 19.95
C GLU A 161 -6.38 -19.20 19.37
N ASP A 162 -6.70 -19.21 18.09
CA ASP A 162 -7.30 -18.05 17.44
C ASP A 162 -8.67 -17.73 18.08
N THR A 163 -8.85 -16.47 18.48
CA THR A 163 -10.12 -15.98 19.03
C THR A 163 -11.19 -15.83 17.93
N TYR A 164 -10.75 -15.47 16.73
CA TYR A 164 -11.61 -15.22 15.58
C TYR A 164 -11.26 -16.14 14.42
N ALA A 165 -12.26 -16.75 13.79
CA ALA A 165 -12.02 -17.51 12.56
C ALA A 165 -11.68 -16.57 11.40
N VAL A 166 -12.33 -15.41 11.35
CA VAL A 166 -12.12 -14.39 10.32
C VAL A 166 -12.02 -13.01 10.99
N ALA A 167 -11.09 -12.19 10.54
CA ALA A 167 -11.07 -10.77 10.83
C ALA A 167 -11.21 -9.92 9.56
N PHE A 168 -11.96 -8.84 9.65
CA PHE A 168 -11.99 -7.77 8.66
C PHE A 168 -11.70 -6.45 9.36
N ILE A 169 -10.78 -5.66 8.80
CA ILE A 169 -10.51 -4.28 9.24
C ILE A 169 -10.41 -3.42 8.00
N GLY A 170 -11.31 -2.47 7.81
CA GLY A 170 -11.24 -1.55 6.68
C GLY A 170 -12.37 -0.55 6.62
N THR A 171 -12.21 0.45 5.75
CA THR A 171 -13.23 1.47 5.52
C THR A 171 -14.48 0.85 4.92
N ALA A 172 -15.65 1.18 5.46
CA ALA A 172 -16.94 0.83 4.91
C ALA A 172 -17.18 1.62 3.62
N HIS A 173 -17.02 0.97 2.47
CA HIS A 173 -17.35 1.54 1.17
C HIS A 173 -17.65 0.43 0.15
N SER A 174 -18.21 0.83 -0.99
CA SER A 174 -18.49 -0.07 -2.12
C SER A 174 -19.31 -1.30 -1.68
N ILE A 175 -18.84 -2.52 -1.98
CA ILE A 175 -19.54 -3.78 -1.70
C ILE A 175 -19.26 -4.36 -0.31
N ARG A 176 -18.25 -3.82 0.40
CA ARG A 176 -17.71 -4.40 1.64
C ARG A 176 -18.77 -4.70 2.70
N PRO A 177 -19.71 -3.78 3.02
CA PRO A 177 -20.78 -4.07 3.99
C PRO A 177 -21.56 -5.35 3.71
N ARG A 178 -21.88 -5.63 2.45
CA ARG A 178 -22.63 -6.82 2.03
C ARG A 178 -21.81 -8.09 2.23
N VAL A 179 -20.57 -8.08 1.76
CA VAL A 179 -19.63 -9.21 1.87
C VAL A 179 -19.40 -9.56 3.33
N ILE A 180 -19.10 -8.57 4.17
CA ILE A 180 -18.84 -8.76 5.60
C ILE A 180 -20.06 -9.32 6.31
N HIS A 181 -21.26 -8.79 5.99
CA HIS A 181 -22.50 -9.30 6.56
C HIS A 181 -22.75 -10.78 6.19
N GLN A 182 -22.56 -11.15 4.92
CA GLN A 182 -22.73 -12.54 4.47
C GLN A 182 -21.72 -13.49 5.13
N LEU A 183 -20.44 -13.12 5.20
CA LEU A 183 -19.43 -13.93 5.90
C LEU A 183 -19.70 -14.01 7.40
N THR A 184 -20.26 -12.95 8.00
CA THR A 184 -20.69 -12.97 9.40
C THR A 184 -21.76 -14.02 9.64
N GLN A 185 -22.78 -14.08 8.79
CA GLN A 185 -23.85 -15.10 8.90
C GLN A 185 -23.30 -16.52 8.73
N GLN A 186 -22.42 -16.71 7.75
CA GLN A 186 -21.78 -18.01 7.52
C GLN A 186 -20.92 -18.45 8.72
N CYS A 187 -20.06 -17.57 9.24
CA CYS A 187 -19.26 -17.88 10.44
C CYS A 187 -20.15 -18.20 11.66
N GLN A 188 -21.22 -17.44 11.88
CA GLN A 188 -22.17 -17.68 12.97
C GLN A 188 -22.86 -19.05 12.85
N SER A 189 -23.25 -19.44 11.63
CA SER A 189 -23.86 -20.77 11.38
C SER A 189 -22.91 -21.94 11.69
N LEU A 190 -21.60 -21.71 11.61
CA LEU A 190 -20.55 -22.67 11.95
C LEU A 190 -20.10 -22.60 13.43
N GLY A 191 -20.76 -21.77 14.25
CA GLY A 191 -20.36 -21.52 15.63
C GLY A 191 -19.02 -20.78 15.77
N LYS A 192 -18.55 -20.11 14.71
CA LYS A 192 -17.28 -19.39 14.67
C LYS A 192 -17.48 -17.89 14.90
N LYS A 193 -16.50 -17.25 15.55
CA LYS A 193 -16.48 -15.79 15.77
C LYS A 193 -15.82 -15.07 14.61
N ILE A 194 -16.38 -13.93 14.23
CA ILE A 194 -15.80 -12.99 13.27
C ILE A 194 -15.52 -11.66 13.97
N PHE A 195 -14.37 -11.07 13.69
CA PHE A 195 -14.08 -9.69 14.06
C PHE A 195 -14.30 -8.79 12.84
N ALA A 196 -15.13 -7.76 12.95
CA ALA A 196 -15.42 -6.86 11.82
C ALA A 196 -15.32 -5.40 12.26
N TYR A 197 -14.28 -4.71 11.81
CA TYR A 197 -14.06 -3.29 12.06
C TYR A 197 -14.32 -2.48 10.79
N GLN A 198 -15.54 -1.95 10.69
CA GLN A 198 -16.00 -1.17 9.55
C GLN A 198 -15.86 0.33 9.84
N TYR A 199 -14.74 0.90 9.38
CA TYR A 199 -14.39 2.29 9.64
C TYR A 199 -15.14 3.28 8.73
N CYS A 200 -15.68 4.35 9.30
CA CYS A 200 -16.19 5.52 8.60
C CYS A 200 -15.59 6.77 9.25
N PRO A 201 -14.93 7.67 8.52
CA PRO A 201 -14.29 8.83 9.15
C PRO A 201 -15.29 9.81 9.80
N TYR A 202 -16.53 9.89 9.28
CA TYR A 202 -17.57 10.76 9.82
C TYR A 202 -18.96 10.11 9.71
N PRO A 203 -19.90 10.40 10.63
CA PRO A 203 -21.29 9.94 10.53
C PRO A 203 -21.96 10.34 9.20
N ALA A 204 -21.65 11.52 8.67
CA ALA A 204 -22.15 11.97 7.38
C ALA A 204 -21.74 11.05 6.22
N VAL A 205 -20.55 10.44 6.28
CA VAL A 205 -20.08 9.48 5.26
C VAL A 205 -20.90 8.19 5.32
N TYR A 206 -21.22 7.70 6.52
CA TYR A 206 -22.10 6.55 6.69
C TYR A 206 -23.50 6.83 6.11
N TRP A 207 -24.13 7.94 6.50
CA TRP A 207 -25.48 8.28 6.00
C TRP A 207 -25.51 8.53 4.50
N LYS A 208 -24.48 9.18 3.94
CA LYS A 208 -24.31 9.28 2.49
C LYS A 208 -24.25 7.89 1.85
N GLY A 209 -23.50 6.96 2.44
CA GLY A 209 -23.42 5.56 2.01
C GLY A 209 -24.79 4.87 2.02
N VAL A 210 -25.55 4.99 3.12
CA VAL A 210 -26.92 4.44 3.23
C VAL A 210 -27.83 4.95 2.12
N LEU A 211 -27.76 6.24 1.79
CA LEU A 211 -28.60 6.87 0.76
C LEU A 211 -28.16 6.53 -0.67
N THR A 212 -26.86 6.40 -0.92
CA THR A 212 -26.30 6.30 -2.28
C THR A 212 -25.89 4.89 -2.68
N ASN A 213 -25.72 3.97 -1.73
CA ASN A 213 -25.19 2.64 -1.98
C ASN A 213 -26.04 1.57 -1.28
N ARG A 214 -26.71 0.76 -2.10
CA ARG A 214 -27.59 -0.34 -1.66
C ARG A 214 -26.89 -1.33 -0.72
N ASN A 215 -25.58 -1.52 -0.82
CA ASN A 215 -24.84 -2.44 0.06
C ASN A 215 -24.82 -1.97 1.52
N PHE A 216 -24.98 -0.67 1.80
CA PHE A 216 -25.00 -0.15 3.17
C PHE A 216 -26.24 -0.58 3.97
N ARG A 217 -27.29 -1.13 3.33
CA ARG A 217 -28.42 -1.75 4.05
C ARG A 217 -27.99 -2.89 4.98
N TYR A 218 -26.83 -3.49 4.72
CA TYR A 218 -26.27 -4.59 5.49
C TYR A 218 -25.36 -4.12 6.65
N LEU A 219 -25.16 -2.81 6.79
CA LEU A 219 -24.36 -2.19 7.85
C LEU A 219 -25.27 -1.50 8.85
N LYS A 220 -25.33 -2.01 10.08
CA LYS A 220 -26.07 -1.35 11.16
C LYS A 220 -25.20 -0.24 11.77
N PRO A 221 -25.80 0.86 12.27
CA PRO A 221 -25.06 1.94 12.93
C PRO A 221 -24.15 1.46 14.07
N SER A 222 -24.57 0.44 14.83
CA SER A 222 -23.78 -0.15 15.94
C SER A 222 -22.54 -0.92 15.51
N GLN A 223 -22.38 -1.19 14.21
CA GLN A 223 -21.22 -1.90 13.63
C GLN A 223 -20.22 -0.93 12.99
N VAL A 224 -20.49 0.38 13.05
CA VAL A 224 -19.66 1.42 12.45
C VAL A 224 -18.70 1.97 13.49
N HIS A 225 -17.43 2.08 13.11
CA HIS A 225 -16.40 2.69 13.95
C HIS A 225 -15.92 4.00 13.33
N TYR A 226 -15.70 5.02 14.17
CA TYR A 226 -15.30 6.36 13.73
C TYR A 226 -13.84 6.71 14.05
N THR A 227 -13.16 5.85 14.80
CA THR A 227 -11.74 5.99 15.14
C THR A 227 -10.94 5.03 14.26
N PRO A 228 -9.81 5.44 13.66
CA PRO A 228 -8.93 4.49 12.99
C PRO A 228 -8.18 3.65 14.03
N LEU A 229 -7.95 2.37 13.73
CA LEU A 229 -7.08 1.51 14.54
C LEU A 229 -5.61 1.84 14.28
N SER A 230 -4.78 1.73 15.31
CA SER A 230 -3.33 1.76 15.19
C SER A 230 -2.80 0.49 14.51
N LYS A 231 -1.54 0.53 14.07
CA LYS A 231 -0.88 -0.63 13.46
C LYS A 231 -0.72 -1.77 14.46
N GLU A 232 -0.46 -1.42 15.71
CA GLU A 232 -0.31 -2.36 16.82
C GLU A 232 -1.63 -3.07 17.11
N GLU A 233 -2.74 -2.33 17.17
CA GLU A 233 -4.09 -2.90 17.33
C GLU A 233 -4.45 -3.84 16.16
N ILE A 234 -4.17 -3.42 14.92
CA ILE A 234 -4.38 -4.23 13.72
C ILE A 234 -3.58 -5.54 13.79
N ARG A 235 -2.28 -5.46 14.11
CA ARG A 235 -1.41 -6.63 14.24
C ARG A 235 -1.91 -7.56 15.35
N GLU A 236 -2.35 -7.02 16.48
CA GLU A 236 -2.89 -7.81 17.58
C GLU A 236 -4.15 -8.56 17.14
N ILE A 237 -5.10 -7.89 16.49
CA ILE A 237 -6.32 -8.52 15.98
C ILE A 237 -5.97 -9.62 14.97
N TYR A 238 -5.06 -9.34 14.02
CA TYR A 238 -4.63 -10.33 13.03
C TYR A 238 -3.94 -11.52 13.68
N SER A 239 -3.14 -11.31 14.73
CA SER A 239 -2.50 -12.39 15.48
C SER A 239 -3.50 -13.36 16.11
N LYS A 240 -4.62 -12.84 16.62
CA LYS A 240 -5.74 -13.58 17.23
C LYS A 240 -6.76 -14.14 16.23
N SER A 241 -6.48 -14.03 14.93
CA SER A 241 -7.41 -14.43 13.86
C SER A 241 -6.82 -15.52 12.98
N SER A 242 -7.58 -16.57 12.66
CA SER A 242 -7.12 -17.64 11.77
C SER A 242 -6.95 -17.16 10.34
N CYS A 243 -7.97 -16.44 9.84
CA CYS A 243 -8.00 -15.87 8.50
C CYS A 243 -8.28 -14.37 8.57
N VAL A 244 -7.83 -13.62 7.56
CA VAL A 244 -8.17 -12.21 7.38
C VAL A 244 -8.81 -11.99 6.02
N LEU A 245 -9.94 -11.28 6.02
CA LEU A 245 -10.69 -10.88 4.83
C LEU A 245 -10.11 -9.59 4.24
N ASP A 246 -9.68 -9.65 2.98
CA ASP A 246 -9.35 -8.51 2.14
C ASP A 246 -10.38 -8.33 1.03
N VAL A 247 -10.89 -7.11 0.87
CA VAL A 247 -11.84 -6.76 -0.20
C VAL A 247 -11.34 -5.51 -0.88
N GLU A 248 -10.73 -5.68 -2.05
CA GLU A 248 -10.15 -4.60 -2.85
C GLU A 248 -11.22 -3.65 -3.38
N HIS A 249 -10.78 -2.46 -3.81
CA HIS A 249 -11.66 -1.57 -4.54
C HIS A 249 -11.85 -2.09 -5.98
N VAL A 250 -13.05 -2.00 -6.54
CA VAL A 250 -13.39 -2.57 -7.88
C VAL A 250 -12.52 -2.11 -9.05
N GLN A 251 -11.79 -1.00 -8.89
CA GLN A 251 -10.90 -0.45 -9.91
C GLN A 251 -9.43 -0.84 -9.70
N GLN A 252 -9.11 -1.52 -8.59
CA GLN A 252 -7.76 -1.89 -8.22
C GLN A 252 -7.43 -3.28 -8.75
N THR A 253 -6.32 -3.40 -9.46
CA THR A 253 -5.84 -4.64 -10.09
C THR A 253 -4.64 -5.22 -9.32
N GLY A 254 -3.71 -4.38 -8.86
CA GLY A 254 -2.66 -4.80 -7.93
C GLY A 254 -3.19 -5.21 -6.55
N LEU A 255 -2.44 -6.06 -5.83
CA LEU A 255 -2.79 -6.44 -4.46
C LEU A 255 -2.75 -5.25 -3.49
N THR A 256 -3.53 -5.33 -2.42
CA THR A 256 -3.55 -4.29 -1.37
C THR A 256 -2.34 -4.45 -0.44
N MET A 257 -2.00 -3.38 0.30
CA MET A 257 -1.06 -3.45 1.42
C MET A 257 -1.44 -4.55 2.42
N ARG A 258 -2.74 -4.68 2.73
CA ARG A 258 -3.26 -5.69 3.66
C ARG A 258 -2.89 -7.09 3.20
N THR A 259 -3.09 -7.41 1.92
CA THR A 259 -2.73 -8.73 1.39
C THR A 259 -1.24 -9.02 1.61
N ILE A 260 -0.35 -8.05 1.33
CA ILE A 260 1.09 -8.25 1.49
C ILE A 260 1.51 -8.30 2.98
N GLU A 261 0.88 -7.51 3.85
CA GLU A 261 1.09 -7.57 5.31
C GLU A 261 0.74 -8.96 5.87
N LEU A 262 -0.36 -9.56 5.41
CA LEU A 262 -0.77 -10.91 5.81
C LEU A 262 0.20 -12.00 5.32
N VAL A 263 0.82 -11.81 4.14
CA VAL A 263 1.93 -12.65 3.66
C VAL A 263 3.12 -12.56 4.63
N GLY A 264 3.46 -11.35 5.08
CA GLY A 264 4.52 -11.14 6.08
C GLY A 264 4.24 -11.86 7.40
N MET A 265 2.99 -11.83 7.86
CA MET A 265 2.53 -12.47 9.09
C MET A 265 2.31 -13.99 8.96
N GLY A 266 2.36 -14.54 7.75
CA GLY A 266 2.02 -15.94 7.50
C GLY A 266 0.57 -16.28 7.87
N LYS A 267 -0.37 -15.38 7.61
CA LYS A 267 -1.79 -15.58 7.90
C LYS A 267 -2.55 -16.10 6.67
N LYS A 268 -3.62 -16.86 6.92
CA LYS A 268 -4.56 -17.22 5.85
C LYS A 268 -5.33 -16.00 5.39
N ILE A 269 -5.58 -15.91 4.09
CA ILE A 269 -6.18 -14.76 3.43
C ILE A 269 -7.45 -15.21 2.73
N ILE A 270 -8.55 -14.50 2.98
CA ILE A 270 -9.76 -14.58 2.15
C ILE A 270 -9.76 -13.29 1.34
N THR A 271 -9.68 -13.35 0.02
CA THR A 271 -9.57 -12.15 -0.82
C THR A 271 -10.54 -12.17 -1.99
N THR A 272 -11.11 -11.03 -2.35
CA THR A 272 -11.88 -10.88 -3.60
C THR A 272 -10.99 -10.60 -4.82
N ASN A 273 -9.69 -10.35 -4.60
CA ASN A 273 -8.75 -10.07 -5.69
C ASN A 273 -8.22 -11.38 -6.27
N PHE A 274 -8.86 -11.87 -7.34
CA PHE A 274 -8.48 -13.10 -8.02
C PHE A 274 -7.06 -13.09 -8.60
N ARG A 275 -6.46 -11.90 -8.85
CA ARG A 275 -5.10 -11.76 -9.39
C ARG A 275 -4.03 -12.23 -8.41
N VAL A 276 -4.37 -12.50 -7.15
CA VAL A 276 -3.44 -13.14 -6.20
C VAL A 276 -2.86 -14.45 -6.74
N ARG A 277 -3.56 -15.15 -7.66
CA ARG A 277 -3.05 -16.35 -8.36
C ARG A 277 -1.80 -16.11 -9.21
N GLU A 278 -1.54 -14.87 -9.60
CA GLU A 278 -0.40 -14.47 -10.42
C GLU A 278 0.88 -14.31 -9.58
N TYR A 279 0.77 -14.37 -8.24
CA TYR A 279 1.88 -14.18 -7.32
C TYR A 279 2.44 -15.53 -6.87
N ASP A 280 3.76 -15.60 -6.76
CA ASP A 280 4.52 -16.81 -6.42
C ASP A 280 4.34 -17.32 -4.97
N PHE A 281 3.70 -16.55 -4.11
CA PHE A 281 3.29 -17.01 -2.77
C PHE A 281 1.90 -17.66 -2.74
N TYR A 282 1.20 -17.73 -3.87
CA TYR A 282 -0.15 -18.29 -3.91
C TYR A 282 -0.17 -19.78 -3.56
N ASP A 283 -0.92 -20.14 -2.52
CA ASP A 283 -1.27 -21.52 -2.18
C ASP A 283 -2.76 -21.54 -1.79
N PRO A 284 -3.59 -22.43 -2.37
CA PRO A 284 -5.02 -22.50 -2.07
C PRO A 284 -5.35 -22.91 -0.62
N ASN A 285 -4.40 -23.50 0.12
CA ASN A 285 -4.57 -23.78 1.56
C ASN A 285 -4.39 -22.53 2.40
N ASN A 286 -3.71 -21.52 1.87
CA ASN A 286 -3.44 -20.26 2.53
C ASN A 286 -4.36 -19.14 2.06
N ILE A 287 -4.77 -19.18 0.79
CA ILE A 287 -5.47 -18.07 0.13
C ILE A 287 -6.75 -18.58 -0.54
N TYR A 288 -7.88 -18.15 0.00
CA TYR A 288 -9.20 -18.38 -0.56
C TYR A 288 -9.63 -17.19 -1.42
N ILE A 289 -9.99 -17.45 -2.67
CA ILE A 289 -10.48 -16.41 -3.58
C ILE A 289 -12.00 -16.41 -3.51
N LEU A 290 -12.53 -15.37 -2.87
CA LEU A 290 -13.95 -15.19 -2.62
C LEU A 290 -14.62 -14.51 -3.81
N ASP A 291 -15.71 -15.09 -4.29
CA ASP A 291 -16.60 -14.40 -5.22
C ASP A 291 -17.30 -13.24 -4.48
N LYS A 292 -17.12 -12.01 -4.96
CA LYS A 292 -17.71 -10.82 -4.32
C LYS A 292 -19.21 -10.66 -4.64
N ASP A 293 -19.66 -11.23 -5.74
CA ASP A 293 -21.04 -11.14 -6.22
C ASP A 293 -21.91 -12.18 -5.53
N GLU A 294 -21.35 -13.37 -5.27
CA GLU A 294 -21.94 -14.45 -4.46
C GLU A 294 -20.98 -14.92 -3.34
N PRO A 295 -20.79 -14.13 -2.26
CA PRO A 295 -19.86 -14.49 -1.19
C PRO A 295 -20.24 -15.78 -0.46
N TRP A 296 -19.45 -16.82 -0.69
CA TRP A 296 -19.53 -18.11 -0.01
C TRP A 296 -18.14 -18.56 0.46
N LEU A 297 -18.04 -18.91 1.74
CA LEU A 297 -16.83 -19.35 2.41
C LEU A 297 -16.94 -20.84 2.70
N ASP A 298 -16.13 -21.63 2.01
CA ASP A 298 -16.02 -23.07 2.25
C ASP A 298 -15.51 -23.33 3.69
N PRO A 299 -16.27 -24.03 4.55
CA PRO A 299 -15.82 -24.41 5.88
C PRO A 299 -14.50 -25.19 5.87
N ALA A 300 -14.25 -25.99 4.82
CA ALA A 300 -13.01 -26.77 4.70
C ALA A 300 -11.77 -25.84 4.61
N PHE A 301 -11.92 -24.64 4.04
CA PHE A 301 -10.83 -23.66 4.05
C PHE A 301 -10.52 -23.19 5.47
N LEU A 302 -11.51 -22.99 6.34
CA LEU A 302 -11.25 -22.57 7.72
C LEU A 302 -10.51 -23.64 8.53
N GLU A 303 -10.70 -24.92 8.19
CA GLU A 303 -10.11 -26.07 8.87
C GLU A 303 -8.74 -26.46 8.29
N ALA A 304 -8.48 -26.13 7.03
CA ALA A 304 -7.22 -26.45 6.37
C ALA A 304 -6.02 -25.78 7.08
N GLN A 305 -4.95 -26.56 7.29
CA GLN A 305 -3.71 -26.07 7.88
C GLN A 305 -2.98 -25.11 6.96
N TYR A 306 -2.38 -24.07 7.55
CA TYR A 306 -1.52 -23.14 6.83
C TYR A 306 -0.25 -23.84 6.35
N ARG A 307 0.11 -23.63 5.09
CA ARG A 307 1.35 -24.12 4.48
C ARG A 307 2.39 -23.00 4.45
N PRO A 308 3.51 -23.09 5.18
CA PRO A 308 4.50 -22.03 5.21
C PRO A 308 4.99 -21.62 3.81
N ILE A 309 4.93 -20.31 3.51
CA ILE A 309 5.51 -19.74 2.30
C ILE A 309 7.04 -19.88 2.39
N PRO A 310 7.75 -20.37 1.35
CA PRO A 310 9.19 -20.47 1.35
C PRO A 310 9.86 -19.13 1.72
N GLY A 311 10.91 -19.19 2.54
CA GLY A 311 11.54 -18.00 3.11
C GLY A 311 12.00 -16.99 2.06
N GLU A 312 12.61 -17.47 0.97
CA GLU A 312 13.04 -16.66 -0.18
C GLU A 312 11.87 -15.94 -0.88
N ILE A 313 10.72 -16.61 -1.00
CA ILE A 313 9.53 -16.04 -1.61
C ILE A 313 8.98 -14.96 -0.69
N ARG A 314 8.79 -15.27 0.59
CA ARG A 314 8.26 -14.31 1.57
C ARG A 314 9.16 -13.07 1.69
N GLN A 315 10.48 -13.25 1.71
CA GLN A 315 11.43 -12.14 1.86
C GLN A 315 11.38 -11.15 0.71
N ARG A 316 11.05 -11.58 -0.52
CA ARG A 316 10.85 -10.68 -1.68
C ARG A 316 9.74 -9.66 -1.48
N TYR A 317 8.82 -9.89 -0.55
CA TYR A 317 7.74 -8.95 -0.22
C TYR A 317 8.03 -8.12 1.04
N SER A 318 9.24 -8.22 1.61
CA SER A 318 9.64 -7.38 2.75
C SER A 318 9.95 -5.94 2.31
N ILE A 319 9.82 -4.99 3.24
CA ILE A 319 10.25 -3.61 3.00
C ILE A 319 11.74 -3.50 2.66
N GLU A 320 12.58 -4.38 3.21
CA GLU A 320 14.00 -4.41 2.89
C GLU A 320 14.24 -4.76 1.41
N ALA A 321 13.62 -5.85 0.94
CA ALA A 321 13.70 -6.24 -0.47
C ALA A 321 13.13 -5.14 -1.39
N PHE A 322 12.05 -4.49 -0.97
CA PHE A 322 11.47 -3.37 -1.70
C PHE A 322 12.48 -2.24 -1.88
N VAL A 323 13.11 -1.77 -0.81
CA VAL A 323 14.09 -0.68 -0.89
C VAL A 323 15.34 -1.10 -1.67
N ARG A 324 15.79 -2.35 -1.52
CA ARG A 324 16.91 -2.88 -2.31
C ARG A 324 16.62 -2.85 -3.81
N ASP A 325 15.41 -3.20 -4.24
CA ASP A 325 15.00 -3.16 -5.65
C ASP A 325 14.88 -1.73 -6.17
N ILE A 326 14.39 -0.79 -5.35
CA ILE A 326 14.35 0.64 -5.70
C ILE A 326 15.76 1.15 -6.03
N PHE A 327 16.77 0.79 -5.24
CA PHE A 327 18.14 1.28 -5.41
C PHE A 327 19.13 0.28 -6.03
N ASN A 328 18.64 -0.83 -6.61
CA ASN A 328 19.44 -1.92 -7.19
C ASN A 328 20.59 -2.41 -6.28
N VAL A 329 20.36 -2.49 -4.97
CA VAL A 329 21.35 -2.93 -3.98
C VAL A 329 21.44 -4.45 -3.99
N ARG A 330 22.44 -5.00 -4.69
CA ARG A 330 22.74 -6.45 -4.67
C ARG A 330 23.32 -6.87 -3.32
N GLU A 331 22.98 -8.07 -2.86
CA GLU A 331 23.68 -8.70 -1.73
C GLU A 331 25.16 -8.87 -2.09
N ARG A 332 26.04 -8.40 -1.22
CA ARG A 332 27.38 -8.98 -1.11
C ARG A 332 27.18 -10.29 -0.37
N TYR A 333 26.97 -11.37 -1.10
CA TYR A 333 27.37 -12.67 -0.55
C TYR A 333 28.90 -12.62 -0.50
N GLU A 334 29.44 -12.30 0.67
CA GLU A 334 30.82 -12.64 0.98
C GLU A 334 30.87 -14.16 1.03
N ASN A 335 31.61 -14.74 0.08
CA ASN A 335 31.95 -16.17 0.02
C ASN A 335 32.72 -16.60 1.25
#